data_AF-A0A522S4I4-F1
#
_entry.id   AF-A0A522S4I4-F1
#
_cell.length_a   1.000
_cell.length_b   1.000
_cell.length_c   1.000
_cell.angle_alpha   90.00
_cell.angle_beta   90.00
_cell.angle_gamma   90.00
#
_symmetry.space_group_name_H-M   'P 1'
#
loop_
_entity.id
_entity.type
_entity.pdbx_description
1 polymer ?
#
loop_
_entity_poly.entity_id
_entity_poly.type
_entity_poly.pdbx_seq_one_letter_code
_entity_poly.pdbx_strand_id
1 'polypeptide(L)'
;MIPLALYIHIPWCVKKCPYCDFNSHGLRAPMPEREYIAALLADLDADLRDFGDAARGRQIASVFFGGGTPSLFKPDSIAAILDGAAARLNFARDCEITLETNPGTVEHGRFDGYLRAGVNRISIGVQSFADAELAALGRIHSAGEAEAAVKLAQDAGYTNINLDLMYALPRQTLAGALADVEHAIALAPAHISHYQLTLEPGTPFAKRPPPLPTHDAAWDMQEACQSRLAAAGYAQYEISAYAQPHRRCRHNVNYWEFGDYLGIGAGAHGKVTARGAGAPAIHRRWKIRSPRAYLQQAGTPQRLGGTETVAPVQRPFEFMLNALRLNAGVPLASFSPRTGLPLEAIQAPLRLARANGWLVDDPDRLQTTALGQRFLNDVIEAFMPPSPAQHGHA
;
A
#
# COMPACT_ATOMS: atom_id res chain seq x y z
N MET A 1 -15.34 9.32 -13.06
CA MET A 1 -14.76 10.24 -12.06
C MET A 1 -13.58 9.52 -11.41
N ILE A 2 -12.48 10.21 -11.07
CA ILE A 2 -11.33 9.58 -10.40
C ILE A 2 -11.79 9.13 -9.00
N PRO A 3 -11.57 7.88 -8.56
CA PRO A 3 -11.95 7.48 -7.22
C PRO A 3 -11.11 8.23 -6.16
N LEU A 4 -11.69 8.40 -4.97
CA LEU A 4 -11.03 9.05 -3.83
C LEU A 4 -10.96 8.06 -2.68
N ALA A 5 -9.79 7.93 -2.06
CA ALA A 5 -9.59 7.12 -0.86
C ALA A 5 -9.05 7.96 0.31
N LEU A 6 -9.03 7.38 1.50
CA LEU A 6 -8.43 7.97 2.69
C LEU A 6 -7.38 7.02 3.26
N TYR A 7 -6.14 7.47 3.36
CA TYR A 7 -5.07 6.79 4.06
C TYR A 7 -4.84 7.43 5.42
N ILE A 8 -4.80 6.61 6.47
CA ILE A 8 -4.60 7.05 7.85
C ILE A 8 -3.37 6.34 8.39
N HIS A 9 -2.32 7.12 8.67
CA HIS A 9 -1.06 6.59 9.13
C HIS A 9 -1.00 6.55 10.66
N ILE A 10 -0.80 5.36 11.24
CA ILE A 10 -0.55 5.18 12.68
C ILE A 10 0.91 4.78 12.86
N PRO A 11 1.79 5.67 13.34
CA PRO A 11 3.24 5.54 13.22
C PRO A 11 3.90 4.70 14.33
N TRP A 12 3.14 3.97 15.15
CA TRP A 12 3.70 3.24 16.30
C TRP A 12 3.75 1.75 16.08
N CYS A 13 4.81 1.10 16.54
CA CYS A 13 4.93 -0.35 16.68
C CYS A 13 5.34 -0.69 18.11
N VAL A 14 4.97 -1.87 18.60
CA VAL A 14 5.56 -2.39 19.86
C VAL A 14 7.08 -2.45 19.74
N LYS A 15 7.57 -3.00 18.63
CA LYS A 15 8.98 -3.06 18.27
C LYS A 15 9.13 -2.84 16.77
N LYS A 16 10.09 -2.00 16.37
CA LYS A 16 10.41 -1.82 14.95
C LYS A 16 11.23 -3.01 14.46
N CYS A 17 10.78 -3.65 13.39
CA CYS A 17 11.50 -4.75 12.76
C CYS A 17 12.78 -4.21 12.06
N PRO A 18 13.88 -4.98 12.07
CA PRO A 18 15.19 -4.53 11.56
C PRO A 18 15.24 -4.37 10.02
N TYR A 19 14.26 -4.89 9.29
CA TYR A 19 14.09 -4.70 7.84
C TYR A 19 13.10 -3.58 7.47
N CYS A 20 12.29 -3.11 8.43
CA CYS A 20 11.17 -2.22 8.14
C CYS A 20 11.64 -0.78 7.88
N ASP A 21 11.39 -0.29 6.67
CA ASP A 21 11.70 1.07 6.21
C ASP A 21 10.53 2.06 6.41
N PHE A 22 9.33 1.55 6.69
CA PHE A 22 8.15 2.37 6.96
C PHE A 22 8.41 3.40 8.08
N ASN A 23 7.60 4.47 8.05
CA ASN A 23 7.61 5.53 9.07
C ASN A 23 6.99 5.07 10.41
N SER A 24 7.59 4.03 10.99
CA SER A 24 7.21 3.46 12.28
C SER A 24 8.22 3.79 13.37
N HIS A 25 7.71 3.90 14.60
CA HIS A 25 8.43 4.29 15.80
C HIS A 25 8.11 3.27 16.90
N GLY A 26 9.16 2.65 17.45
CA GLY A 26 9.00 1.74 18.60
C GLY A 26 8.46 2.49 19.81
N LEU A 27 7.51 1.89 20.53
CA LEU A 27 6.95 2.47 21.75
C LEU A 27 8.04 2.63 22.82
N ARG A 28 8.25 3.87 23.28
CA ARG A 28 9.13 4.22 24.41
C ARG A 28 8.35 4.79 25.60
N ALA A 29 7.10 5.18 25.37
CA ALA A 29 6.17 5.76 26.32
C ALA A 29 4.75 5.39 25.89
N PRO A 30 3.73 5.54 26.76
CA PRO A 30 2.33 5.37 26.37
C PRO A 30 1.99 6.22 25.14
N MET A 31 1.20 5.66 24.22
CA MET A 31 0.75 6.41 23.05
C MET A 31 -0.21 7.52 23.47
N PRO A 32 -0.05 8.75 22.96
CA PRO A 32 -1.01 9.84 23.17
C PRO A 32 -2.22 9.64 22.24
N GLU A 33 -2.98 8.55 22.48
CA GLU A 33 -4.02 8.06 21.58
C GLU A 33 -5.09 9.13 21.32
N ARG A 34 -5.60 9.78 22.37
CA ARG A 34 -6.62 10.82 22.26
C ARG A 34 -6.12 12.06 21.53
N GLU A 35 -4.93 12.53 21.87
CA GLU A 35 -4.31 13.69 21.22
C GLU A 35 -4.02 13.41 19.75
N TYR A 36 -3.62 12.17 19.42
CA TYR A 36 -3.38 11.78 18.05
C TYR A 36 -4.65 11.73 17.22
N ILE A 37 -5.76 11.22 17.76
CA ILE A 37 -7.07 11.26 17.08
C ILE A 37 -7.46 12.71 16.78
N ALA A 38 -7.33 13.61 17.76
CA ALA A 38 -7.61 15.02 17.56
C ALA A 38 -6.71 15.64 16.48
N ALA A 39 -5.42 15.28 16.46
CA ALA A 39 -4.48 15.72 15.44
C ALA A 39 -4.84 15.20 14.04
N LEU A 40 -5.23 13.93 13.90
CA LEU A 40 -5.69 13.34 12.63
C LEU A 40 -6.89 14.11 12.06
N LEU A 41 -7.88 14.41 12.91
CA LEU A 41 -9.08 15.13 12.49
C LEU A 41 -8.79 16.60 12.14
N ALA A 42 -7.91 17.26 12.90
CA ALA A 42 -7.46 18.62 12.60
C ALA A 42 -6.66 18.69 11.29
N ASP A 43 -5.84 17.67 11.00
CA ASP A 43 -5.13 17.54 9.73
C ASP A 43 -6.09 17.32 8.56
N LEU A 44 -7.11 16.48 8.73
CA LEU A 44 -8.16 16.29 7.74
C LEU A 44 -8.91 17.60 7.47
N ASP A 45 -9.29 18.35 8.51
CA ASP A 45 -9.92 19.67 8.36
C ASP A 45 -9.02 20.63 7.58
N ALA A 46 -7.72 20.59 7.80
CA ALA A 46 -6.77 21.42 7.07
C ALA A 46 -6.62 20.99 5.60
N ASP A 47 -6.57 19.69 5.31
CA ASP A 47 -6.56 19.20 3.92
C ASP A 47 -7.87 19.52 3.18
N LEU A 48 -9.01 19.53 3.87
CA LEU A 48 -10.29 19.96 3.30
C LEU A 48 -10.37 21.48 3.10
N ARG A 49 -9.65 22.29 3.87
CA ARG A 49 -9.49 23.72 3.54
C ARG A 49 -8.63 23.91 2.30
N ASP A 50 -7.55 23.14 2.17
CA ASP A 50 -6.62 23.27 1.06
C ASP A 50 -7.18 22.70 -0.27
N PHE A 51 -7.91 21.58 -0.23
CA PHE A 51 -8.40 20.84 -1.42
C PHE A 51 -9.88 20.45 -1.36
N GLY A 52 -10.69 21.10 -0.53
CA GLY A 52 -12.10 20.73 -0.32
C GLY A 52 -12.89 20.63 -1.62
N ASP A 53 -12.63 21.50 -2.59
CA ASP A 53 -13.30 21.46 -3.89
C ASP A 53 -12.92 20.23 -4.73
N ALA A 54 -11.69 19.71 -4.59
CA ALA A 54 -11.27 18.48 -5.25
C ALA A 54 -11.89 17.22 -4.61
N ALA A 55 -12.36 17.30 -3.36
CA ALA A 55 -13.08 16.25 -2.65
C ALA A 55 -14.62 16.40 -2.74
N ARG A 56 -15.12 17.59 -3.04
CA ARG A 56 -16.54 17.93 -3.06
C ARG A 56 -17.33 17.05 -4.01
N GLY A 57 -18.43 16.47 -3.52
CA GLY A 57 -19.31 15.61 -4.31
C GLY A 57 -18.75 14.22 -4.64
N ARG A 58 -17.53 13.90 -4.19
CA ARG A 58 -16.93 12.57 -4.36
C ARG A 58 -17.20 11.73 -3.12
N GLN A 59 -17.34 10.42 -3.34
CA GLN A 59 -17.40 9.45 -2.25
C GLN A 59 -16.02 8.87 -1.96
N ILE A 60 -15.73 8.65 -0.68
CA ILE A 60 -14.58 7.86 -0.23
C ILE A 60 -14.91 6.39 -0.50
N ALA A 61 -14.16 5.80 -1.43
CA ALA A 61 -14.35 4.42 -1.87
C ALA A 61 -13.63 3.40 -0.96
N SER A 62 -12.58 3.84 -0.27
CA SER A 62 -11.87 3.02 0.72
C SER A 62 -11.15 3.87 1.76
N VAL A 63 -11.00 3.31 2.96
CA VAL A 63 -10.14 3.80 4.04
C VAL A 63 -9.09 2.73 4.34
N PHE A 64 -7.83 3.13 4.51
CA PHE A 64 -6.77 2.21 4.86
C PHE A 64 -5.97 2.77 6.03
N PHE A 65 -6.01 2.05 7.15
CA PHE A 65 -5.16 2.29 8.30
C PHE A 65 -3.88 1.46 8.16
N GLY A 66 -2.74 2.13 8.08
CA GLY A 66 -1.45 1.45 7.98
C GLY A 66 -0.32 2.19 8.67
N GLY A 67 0.92 1.79 8.38
CA GLY A 67 2.14 2.49 8.80
C GLY A 67 2.98 1.67 9.79
N GLY A 68 2.76 1.90 11.07
CA GLY A 68 3.31 1.08 12.14
C GLY A 68 2.42 -0.11 12.42
N THR A 69 1.56 0.00 13.44
CA THR A 69 0.65 -1.06 13.86
C THR A 69 -0.66 -0.43 14.32
N PRO A 70 -1.58 -0.17 13.37
CA PRO A 70 -2.87 0.46 13.64
C PRO A 70 -3.70 -0.17 14.74
N SER A 71 -3.70 -1.50 14.84
CA SER A 71 -4.33 -2.28 15.91
C SER A 71 -3.81 -2.01 17.32
N LEU A 72 -2.74 -1.23 17.50
CA LEU A 72 -2.41 -0.73 18.84
C LEU A 72 -3.47 0.23 19.37
N PHE A 73 -4.19 0.93 18.49
CA PHE A 73 -5.33 1.75 18.88
C PHE A 73 -6.52 0.86 19.26
N LYS A 74 -7.29 1.29 20.25
CA LYS A 74 -8.48 0.57 20.71
C LYS A 74 -9.60 0.64 19.65
N PRO A 75 -10.51 -0.35 19.62
CA PRO A 75 -11.70 -0.29 18.78
C PRO A 75 -12.45 1.04 18.84
N ASP A 76 -12.68 1.57 20.05
CA ASP A 76 -13.37 2.86 20.24
C ASP A 76 -12.61 4.05 19.62
N SER A 77 -11.28 3.99 19.61
CA SER A 77 -10.44 5.00 18.98
C SER A 77 -10.49 4.91 17.46
N ILE A 78 -10.51 3.70 16.90
CA ILE A 78 -10.73 3.51 15.46
C ILE A 78 -12.12 4.01 15.07
N ALA A 79 -13.16 3.69 15.86
CA ALA A 79 -14.51 4.20 15.66
C ALA A 79 -14.53 5.73 15.69
N ALA A 80 -13.92 6.36 16.69
CA ALA A 80 -13.85 7.83 16.79
C ALA A 80 -13.15 8.49 15.59
N ILE A 81 -12.11 7.86 15.02
CA ILE A 81 -11.46 8.34 13.81
C ILE A 81 -12.41 8.23 12.61
N LEU A 82 -13.06 7.07 12.44
CA LEU A 82 -13.98 6.82 11.33
C LEU A 82 -15.20 7.74 11.38
N ASP A 83 -15.83 7.87 12.55
CA ASP A 83 -16.96 8.78 12.77
C ASP A 83 -16.56 10.24 12.50
N GLY A 84 -15.39 10.65 13.01
CA GLY A 84 -14.84 11.98 12.76
C GLY A 84 -14.56 12.23 11.28
N ALA A 85 -14.05 11.24 10.55
CA ALA A 85 -13.82 11.33 9.11
C ALA A 85 -15.15 11.35 8.32
N ALA A 86 -16.11 10.50 8.67
CA ALA A 86 -17.43 10.42 8.03
C ALA A 86 -18.27 11.70 8.26
N ALA A 87 -18.05 12.40 9.38
CA ALA A 87 -18.65 13.72 9.61
C ALA A 87 -18.13 14.82 8.65
N ARG A 88 -16.98 14.59 7.99
CA ARG A 88 -16.29 15.54 7.12
C ARG A 88 -16.32 15.13 5.64
N LEU A 89 -16.40 13.83 5.38
CA LEU A 89 -16.28 13.22 4.06
C LEU A 89 -17.47 12.31 3.80
N ASN A 90 -17.95 12.29 2.56
CA ASN A 90 -19.01 11.38 2.15
C ASN A 90 -18.44 9.99 1.90
N PHE A 91 -18.74 9.00 2.75
CA PHE A 91 -18.29 7.62 2.54
C PHE A 91 -19.24 6.89 1.60
N ALA A 92 -18.70 6.08 0.69
CA ALA A 92 -19.52 5.16 -0.09
C ALA A 92 -20.21 4.16 0.85
N ARG A 93 -21.44 3.75 0.53
CA ARG A 93 -22.19 2.78 1.36
C ARG A 93 -21.43 1.45 1.53
N ASP A 94 -20.68 1.07 0.52
CA ASP A 94 -19.87 -0.14 0.44
C ASP A 94 -18.37 0.15 0.63
N CYS A 95 -18.01 1.26 1.29
CA CYS A 95 -16.61 1.65 1.52
C CYS A 95 -15.82 0.50 2.16
N GLU A 96 -14.70 0.12 1.55
CA GLU A 96 -13.79 -0.87 2.14
C GLU A 96 -12.90 -0.18 3.18
N ILE A 97 -12.91 -0.66 4.41
CA ILE A 97 -12.15 -0.10 5.53
C ILE A 97 -11.17 -1.19 5.98
N THR A 98 -9.90 -0.99 5.68
CA THR A 98 -8.80 -1.90 6.04
C THR A 98 -8.08 -1.46 7.30
N LEU A 99 -7.81 -2.39 8.22
CA LEU A 99 -6.91 -2.21 9.36
C LEU A 99 -5.74 -3.21 9.28
N GLU A 100 -4.51 -2.70 9.27
CA GLU A 100 -3.31 -3.53 9.47
C GLU A 100 -3.14 -3.94 10.94
N THR A 101 -2.80 -5.21 11.16
CA THR A 101 -2.63 -5.82 12.48
C THR A 101 -1.42 -6.74 12.51
N ASN A 102 -0.83 -6.94 13.69
CA ASN A 102 0.21 -7.91 13.95
C ASN A 102 -0.28 -8.98 14.95
N PRO A 103 0.12 -10.26 14.80
CA PRO A 103 -0.26 -11.33 15.74
C PRO A 103 0.36 -11.24 17.14
N GLY A 104 0.61 -10.06 17.70
CA GLY A 104 1.25 -9.89 19.02
C GLY A 104 0.24 -9.76 20.16
N THR A 105 0.61 -10.19 21.37
CA THR A 105 -0.24 -10.30 22.60
C THR A 105 -1.08 -9.06 22.96
N VAL A 106 -0.69 -7.84 22.55
CA VAL A 106 -1.46 -6.60 22.81
C VAL A 106 -2.71 -6.49 21.94
N GLU A 107 -2.79 -7.20 20.82
CA GLU A 107 -3.78 -6.99 19.76
C GLU A 107 -4.88 -8.05 19.72
N HIS A 108 -4.60 -9.25 20.23
CA HIS A 108 -5.51 -10.39 20.17
C HIS A 108 -6.85 -10.13 20.86
N GLY A 109 -7.92 -10.59 20.22
CA GLY A 109 -9.27 -10.61 20.80
C GLY A 109 -10.05 -9.30 20.68
N ARG A 110 -9.57 -8.32 19.92
CA ARG A 110 -10.27 -7.03 19.68
C ARG A 110 -10.98 -6.95 18.32
N PHE A 111 -10.95 -8.02 17.52
CA PHE A 111 -11.46 -8.05 16.15
C PHE A 111 -12.95 -7.73 16.05
N ASP A 112 -13.76 -8.24 16.98
CA ASP A 112 -15.20 -7.95 17.08
C ASP A 112 -15.45 -6.45 17.30
N GLY A 113 -14.61 -5.80 18.11
CA GLY A 113 -14.65 -4.37 18.33
C GLY A 113 -14.33 -3.57 17.08
N TYR A 114 -13.27 -3.95 16.35
CA TYR A 114 -12.92 -3.30 15.08
C TYR A 114 -14.03 -3.47 14.05
N LEU A 115 -14.68 -4.65 14.01
CA LEU A 115 -15.79 -4.91 13.09
C LEU A 115 -16.97 -4.00 13.42
N ARG A 116 -17.32 -3.86 14.71
CA ARG A 116 -18.34 -2.90 15.19
C ARG A 116 -17.98 -1.44 14.87
N ALA A 117 -16.70 -1.09 14.90
CA ALA A 117 -16.21 0.24 14.52
C ALA A 117 -16.34 0.50 13.00
N GLY A 118 -16.63 -0.51 12.19
CA GLY A 118 -16.82 -0.38 10.74
C GLY A 118 -15.66 -0.93 9.90
N VAL A 119 -14.60 -1.45 10.52
CA VAL A 119 -13.52 -2.14 9.79
C VAL A 119 -14.09 -3.41 9.17
N ASN A 120 -13.95 -3.58 7.85
CA ASN A 120 -14.50 -4.73 7.12
C ASN A 120 -13.44 -5.52 6.34
N ARG A 121 -12.16 -5.13 6.45
CA ARG A 121 -11.00 -5.85 5.96
C ARG A 121 -9.86 -5.80 6.98
N ILE A 122 -9.22 -6.94 7.24
CA ILE A 122 -8.04 -7.05 8.13
C ILE A 122 -6.83 -7.49 7.32
N SER A 123 -5.68 -6.87 7.59
CA SER A 123 -4.39 -7.28 7.03
C SER A 123 -3.46 -7.73 8.15
N ILE A 124 -3.11 -9.02 8.19
CA ILE A 124 -2.33 -9.62 9.27
C ILE A 124 -0.89 -9.82 8.80
N GLY A 125 0.04 -9.12 9.45
CA GLY A 125 1.48 -9.20 9.17
C GLY A 125 2.13 -10.49 9.68
N VAL A 126 1.84 -11.64 9.07
CA VAL A 126 2.35 -12.96 9.49
C VAL A 126 3.85 -13.12 9.20
N GLN A 127 4.26 -12.75 7.99
CA GLN A 127 5.59 -12.88 7.39
C GLN A 127 6.05 -14.32 7.13
N SER A 128 5.95 -15.21 8.11
CA SER A 128 6.28 -16.64 7.98
C SER A 128 5.55 -17.46 9.05
N PHE A 129 5.33 -18.75 8.80
CA PHE A 129 4.85 -19.74 9.77
C PHE A 129 6.01 -20.59 10.36
N ALA A 130 7.26 -20.19 10.14
CA ALA A 130 8.43 -20.79 10.77
C ALA A 130 9.01 -19.88 11.87
N ASP A 131 8.99 -20.34 13.12
CA ASP A 131 9.48 -19.55 14.27
C ASP A 131 10.95 -19.13 14.14
N ALA A 132 11.79 -19.96 13.50
CA ALA A 132 13.18 -19.63 13.26
C ALA A 132 13.35 -18.44 12.27
N GLU A 133 12.45 -18.32 11.30
CA GLU A 133 12.44 -17.25 10.31
C GLU A 133 11.87 -15.96 10.92
N LEU A 134 10.80 -16.08 11.71
CA LEU A 134 10.23 -14.97 12.50
C LEU A 134 11.26 -14.39 13.48
N ALA A 135 11.99 -15.23 14.20
CA ALA A 135 13.07 -14.80 15.09
C ALA A 135 14.18 -14.09 14.32
N ALA A 136 14.58 -14.60 13.15
CA ALA A 136 15.57 -13.95 12.29
C ALA A 136 15.10 -12.57 11.79
N LEU A 137 13.80 -12.44 11.47
CA LEU A 137 13.15 -11.18 11.11
C LEU A 137 12.96 -10.22 12.30
N GLY A 138 13.28 -10.64 13.52
CA GLY A 138 13.09 -9.84 14.73
C GLY A 138 11.63 -9.63 15.11
N ARG A 139 10.71 -10.46 14.58
CA ARG A 139 9.30 -10.49 14.94
C ARG A 139 9.13 -10.88 16.41
N ILE A 140 8.05 -10.42 17.02
CA ILE A 140 7.74 -10.63 18.44
C ILE A 140 6.59 -11.63 18.65
N HIS A 141 6.13 -12.25 17.57
CA HIS A 141 5.08 -13.26 17.55
C HIS A 141 5.64 -14.57 17.01
N SER A 142 4.98 -15.67 17.37
CA SER A 142 5.22 -17.03 16.90
C SER A 142 4.23 -17.44 15.81
N ALA A 143 4.52 -18.52 15.08
CA ALA A 143 3.61 -19.08 14.08
C ALA A 143 2.23 -19.42 14.68
N GLY A 144 2.20 -20.00 15.89
CA GLY A 144 0.96 -20.32 16.58
C GLY A 144 0.13 -19.09 16.96
N GLU A 145 0.77 -17.99 17.34
CA GLU A 145 0.06 -16.71 17.57
C GLU A 145 -0.48 -16.13 16.26
N ALA A 146 0.24 -16.27 15.14
CA ALA A 146 -0.26 -15.89 13.82
C ALA A 146 -1.53 -16.66 13.45
N GLU A 147 -1.53 -17.99 13.59
CA GLU A 147 -2.71 -18.83 13.34
C GLU A 147 -3.89 -18.44 14.25
N ALA A 148 -3.62 -18.24 15.55
CA ALA A 148 -4.63 -17.83 16.51
C ALA A 148 -5.25 -16.48 16.15
N ALA A 149 -4.44 -15.50 15.71
CA ALA A 149 -4.93 -14.20 15.27
C ALA A 149 -5.85 -14.31 14.05
N VAL A 150 -5.50 -15.14 13.07
CA VAL A 150 -6.35 -15.39 11.89
C VAL A 150 -7.69 -15.99 12.32
N LYS A 151 -7.65 -17.03 13.18
CA LYS A 151 -8.87 -17.68 13.66
C LYS A 151 -9.75 -16.71 14.46
N LEU A 152 -9.17 -15.88 15.32
CA LEU A 152 -9.93 -14.88 16.08
C LEU A 152 -10.59 -13.83 15.17
N ALA A 153 -9.94 -13.45 14.07
CA ALA A 153 -10.56 -12.57 13.07
C ALA A 153 -11.72 -13.28 12.34
N GLN A 154 -11.57 -14.56 12.00
CA GLN A 154 -12.64 -15.36 11.40
C GLN A 154 -13.83 -15.53 12.36
N ASP A 155 -13.56 -15.88 13.63
CA ASP A 155 -14.55 -16.05 14.69
C ASP A 155 -15.30 -14.73 14.98
N ALA A 156 -14.63 -13.59 14.81
CA ALA A 156 -15.26 -12.27 14.90
C ALA A 156 -16.17 -11.93 13.70
N GLY A 157 -16.12 -12.72 12.62
CA GLY A 157 -16.98 -12.58 11.43
C GLY A 157 -16.31 -11.96 10.21
N TYR A 158 -14.98 -11.77 10.20
CA TYR A 158 -14.30 -11.26 9.01
C TYR A 158 -14.27 -12.29 7.89
N THR A 159 -14.75 -11.88 6.70
CA THR A 159 -14.64 -12.67 5.46
C THR A 159 -13.63 -12.10 4.48
N ASN A 160 -13.01 -10.96 4.80
CA ASN A 160 -12.02 -10.29 3.98
C ASN A 160 -10.73 -10.11 4.80
N ILE A 161 -9.96 -11.19 4.89
CA ILE A 161 -8.69 -11.23 5.62
C ILE A 161 -7.57 -11.36 4.60
N ASN A 162 -6.54 -10.54 4.78
CA ASN A 162 -5.26 -10.65 4.11
C ASN A 162 -4.19 -11.20 5.05
N LEU A 163 -3.32 -12.08 4.55
CA LEU A 163 -2.09 -12.49 5.22
C LEU A 163 -0.89 -11.96 4.43
N ASP A 164 -0.03 -11.20 5.08
CA ASP A 164 1.25 -10.78 4.50
C ASP A 164 2.30 -11.83 4.78
N LEU A 165 2.90 -12.38 3.72
CA LEU A 165 3.97 -13.38 3.73
C LEU A 165 5.19 -12.85 3.01
N MET A 166 6.36 -13.26 3.50
CA MET A 166 7.64 -12.90 2.94
C MET A 166 8.40 -14.14 2.48
N TYR A 167 9.06 -14.04 1.32
CA TYR A 167 10.00 -15.06 0.86
C TYR A 167 11.42 -14.50 0.73
N ALA A 168 12.36 -15.41 0.44
CA ALA A 168 13.79 -15.15 0.48
C ALA A 168 14.27 -14.67 1.87
N LEU A 169 13.69 -15.24 2.94
CA LEU A 169 14.06 -14.93 4.32
C LEU A 169 15.43 -15.51 4.69
N PRO A 170 16.09 -15.02 5.76
CA PRO A 170 17.39 -15.52 6.15
C PRO A 170 17.40 -17.04 6.38
N ARG A 171 18.21 -17.76 5.60
CA ARG A 171 18.31 -19.24 5.57
C ARG A 171 17.03 -19.97 5.15
N GLN A 172 16.02 -19.29 4.61
CA GLN A 172 14.82 -19.93 4.10
C GLN A 172 15.18 -20.83 2.90
N THR A 173 14.54 -21.99 2.85
CA THR A 173 14.67 -22.93 1.74
C THR A 173 13.43 -22.87 0.85
N LEU A 174 13.51 -23.36 -0.38
CA LEU A 174 12.35 -23.47 -1.26
C LEU A 174 11.19 -24.22 -0.61
N ALA A 175 11.49 -25.33 0.07
CA ALA A 175 10.50 -26.10 0.81
C ALA A 175 9.87 -25.31 1.97
N GLY A 176 10.66 -24.47 2.65
CA GLY A 176 10.16 -23.58 3.71
C GLY A 176 9.20 -22.50 3.18
N ALA A 177 9.59 -21.83 2.08
CA ALA A 177 8.73 -20.83 1.44
C ALA A 177 7.40 -21.43 0.94
N LEU A 178 7.45 -22.64 0.36
CA LEU A 178 6.24 -23.37 -0.02
C LEU A 178 5.40 -23.75 1.20
N ALA A 179 6.02 -24.21 2.28
CA ALA A 179 5.30 -24.54 3.52
C ALA A 179 4.57 -23.33 4.11
N ASP A 180 5.16 -22.13 4.06
CA ASP A 180 4.48 -20.89 4.47
C ASP A 180 3.23 -20.61 3.63
N VAL A 181 3.33 -20.81 2.31
CA VAL A 181 2.18 -20.68 1.39
C VAL A 181 1.12 -21.74 1.66
N GLU A 182 1.50 -23.00 1.88
CA GLU A 182 0.55 -24.08 2.23
C GLU A 182 -0.21 -23.76 3.52
N HIS A 183 0.49 -23.32 4.57
CA HIS A 183 -0.14 -22.93 5.83
C HIS A 183 -1.11 -21.77 5.64
N ALA A 184 -0.71 -20.72 4.90
CA ALA A 184 -1.60 -19.61 4.60
C ALA A 184 -2.85 -20.05 3.84
N ILE A 185 -2.71 -20.92 2.84
CA ILE A 185 -3.84 -21.46 2.06
C ILE A 185 -4.77 -22.28 2.97
N ALA A 186 -4.23 -23.08 3.89
CA ALA A 186 -5.01 -23.88 4.83
C ALA A 186 -5.87 -23.02 5.77
N LEU A 187 -5.43 -21.80 6.09
CA LEU A 187 -6.20 -20.82 6.84
C LEU A 187 -7.30 -20.13 6.01
N ALA A 188 -7.33 -20.36 4.69
CA ALA A 188 -8.33 -19.87 3.75
C ALA A 188 -8.63 -18.35 3.82
N PRO A 189 -7.62 -17.45 3.79
CA PRO A 189 -7.86 -16.02 3.73
C PRO A 189 -8.50 -15.61 2.40
N ALA A 190 -9.05 -14.41 2.33
CA ALA A 190 -9.59 -13.87 1.08
C ALA A 190 -8.47 -13.37 0.14
N HIS A 191 -7.32 -13.03 0.72
CA HIS A 191 -6.22 -12.33 0.08
C HIS A 191 -4.89 -12.76 0.72
N ILE A 192 -3.83 -12.79 -0.07
CA ILE A 192 -2.46 -13.05 0.39
C ILE A 192 -1.56 -12.01 -0.28
N SER A 193 -0.77 -11.28 0.50
CA SER A 193 0.38 -10.55 -0.02
C SER A 193 1.59 -11.46 0.11
N HIS A 194 2.32 -11.71 -0.97
CA HIS A 194 3.53 -12.54 -0.97
C HIS A 194 4.64 -11.79 -1.70
N TYR A 195 5.65 -11.32 -0.95
CA TYR A 195 6.70 -10.45 -1.45
C TYR A 195 8.09 -10.83 -0.91
N GLN A 196 9.13 -10.44 -1.65
CA GLN A 196 10.50 -10.72 -1.26
C GLN A 196 10.92 -9.84 -0.07
N LEU A 197 11.77 -10.37 0.81
CA LEU A 197 12.54 -9.55 1.73
C LEU A 197 13.55 -8.68 0.96
N THR A 198 13.29 -7.38 0.90
CA THR A 198 14.22 -6.38 0.36
C THR A 198 14.96 -5.67 1.48
N LEU A 199 16.28 -5.46 1.32
CA LEU A 199 17.10 -4.76 2.31
C LEU A 199 17.15 -3.27 1.99
N GLU A 200 16.18 -2.53 2.52
CA GLU A 200 16.01 -1.11 2.22
C GLU A 200 17.10 -0.22 2.84
N PRO A 201 17.64 0.78 2.10
CA PRO A 201 18.62 1.72 2.62
C PRO A 201 18.18 2.38 3.94
N GLY A 202 19.12 2.48 4.88
CA GLY A 202 18.88 3.11 6.19
C GLY A 202 18.31 2.18 7.27
N THR A 203 17.95 0.94 6.92
CA THR A 203 17.52 -0.08 7.89
C THR A 203 18.71 -0.76 8.58
N PRO A 204 18.52 -1.33 9.80
CA PRO A 204 19.52 -2.19 10.42
C PRO A 204 19.98 -3.35 9.52
N PHE A 205 19.07 -3.97 8.77
CA PHE A 205 19.39 -5.05 7.84
C PHE A 205 20.22 -4.58 6.64
N ALA A 206 19.98 -3.40 6.05
CA ALA A 206 20.87 -2.89 5.01
C ALA A 206 22.29 -2.58 5.54
N LYS A 207 22.42 -2.16 6.80
CA LYS A 207 23.72 -1.89 7.44
C LYS A 207 24.48 -3.16 7.82
N ARG A 208 23.75 -4.22 8.19
CA ARG A 208 24.29 -5.53 8.60
C ARG A 208 23.43 -6.62 7.96
N PRO A 209 23.65 -6.91 6.67
CA PRO A 209 22.84 -7.87 5.93
C PRO A 209 22.90 -9.26 6.56
N PRO A 210 21.75 -9.90 6.87
CA PRO A 210 21.74 -11.32 7.18
C PRO A 210 22.06 -12.14 5.92
N PRO A 211 22.43 -13.42 6.06
CA PRO A 211 22.60 -14.30 4.90
C PRO A 211 21.24 -14.54 4.24
N LEU A 212 21.07 -14.08 3.01
CA LEU A 212 19.87 -14.29 2.21
C LEU A 212 20.11 -15.35 1.13
N PRO A 213 19.04 -16.00 0.62
CA PRO A 213 19.13 -16.81 -0.59
C PRO A 213 19.73 -16.04 -1.77
N THR A 214 20.36 -16.76 -2.70
CA THR A 214 20.85 -16.17 -3.96
C THR A 214 19.68 -15.67 -4.80
N HIS A 215 19.96 -14.83 -5.80
CA HIS A 215 18.94 -14.36 -6.73
C HIS A 215 18.20 -15.51 -7.42
N ASP A 216 18.93 -16.52 -7.89
CA ASP A 216 18.35 -17.71 -8.53
C ASP A 216 17.47 -18.51 -7.56
N ALA A 217 17.92 -18.70 -6.30
CA ALA A 217 17.11 -19.39 -5.31
C ALA A 217 15.84 -18.60 -4.92
N ALA A 218 15.94 -17.27 -4.85
CA ALA A 218 14.79 -16.39 -4.59
C ALA A 218 13.80 -16.41 -5.78
N TRP A 219 14.30 -16.51 -7.01
CA TRP A 219 13.49 -16.68 -8.21
C TRP A 219 12.74 -18.03 -8.18
N ASP A 220 13.42 -19.13 -7.88
CA ASP A 220 12.80 -20.45 -7.75
C ASP A 220 11.70 -20.46 -6.66
N MET A 221 11.95 -19.79 -5.52
CA MET A 221 10.94 -19.60 -4.47
C MET A 221 9.73 -18.84 -4.98
N GLN A 222 9.97 -17.71 -5.66
CA GLN A 222 8.89 -16.89 -6.20
C GLN A 222 8.02 -17.67 -7.18
N GLU A 223 8.63 -18.32 -8.18
CA GLU A 223 7.91 -19.06 -9.23
C GLU A 223 7.10 -20.22 -8.65
N ALA A 224 7.69 -21.01 -7.75
CA ALA A 224 7.00 -22.13 -7.11
C ALA A 224 5.83 -21.67 -6.24
N CYS A 225 6.03 -20.65 -5.39
CA CYS A 225 4.98 -20.10 -4.54
C CYS A 225 3.85 -19.46 -5.37
N GLN A 226 4.19 -18.72 -6.43
CA GLN A 226 3.21 -18.11 -7.34
C GLN A 226 2.33 -19.18 -8.01
N SER A 227 2.95 -20.22 -8.57
CA SER A 227 2.25 -21.35 -9.17
C SER A 227 1.31 -22.02 -8.17
N ARG A 228 1.79 -22.22 -6.94
CA ARG A 228 1.00 -22.85 -5.88
C ARG A 228 -0.21 -22.00 -5.43
N LEU A 229 -0.03 -20.69 -5.27
CA LEU A 229 -1.10 -19.74 -4.97
C LEU A 229 -2.16 -19.72 -6.07
N ALA A 230 -1.74 -19.68 -7.34
CA ALA A 230 -2.62 -19.72 -8.48
C ALA A 230 -3.44 -21.03 -8.53
N ALA A 231 -2.80 -22.17 -8.25
CA ALA A 231 -3.48 -23.47 -8.18
C ALA A 231 -4.52 -23.55 -7.04
N ALA A 232 -4.36 -22.77 -5.96
CA ALA A 232 -5.36 -22.60 -4.90
C ALA A 232 -6.45 -21.56 -5.22
N GLY A 233 -6.43 -20.93 -6.39
CA GLY A 233 -7.42 -19.94 -6.80
C GLY A 233 -7.12 -18.50 -6.37
N TYR A 234 -5.91 -18.22 -5.89
CA TYR A 234 -5.45 -16.86 -5.61
C TYR A 234 -4.75 -16.28 -6.85
N ALA A 235 -5.47 -15.46 -7.60
CA ALA A 235 -4.93 -14.83 -8.79
C ALA A 235 -4.06 -13.63 -8.41
N GLN A 236 -2.82 -13.59 -8.92
CA GLN A 236 -1.97 -12.41 -8.82
C GLN A 236 -2.58 -11.27 -9.65
N TYR A 237 -2.93 -10.17 -9.00
CA TYR A 237 -3.50 -9.00 -9.69
C TYR A 237 -2.56 -7.81 -9.76
N GLU A 238 -1.52 -7.80 -8.91
CA GLU A 238 -0.40 -6.86 -8.93
C GLU A 238 0.87 -7.54 -8.38
N ILE A 239 1.99 -6.82 -8.40
CA ILE A 239 3.34 -7.28 -8.03
C ILE A 239 3.38 -8.24 -6.84
N SER A 240 2.81 -7.87 -5.69
CA SER A 240 2.90 -8.65 -4.45
C SER A 240 1.57 -9.21 -3.96
N ALA A 241 0.44 -8.92 -4.60
CA ALA A 241 -0.87 -9.32 -4.09
C ALA A 241 -1.63 -10.32 -4.95
N TYR A 242 -2.20 -11.29 -4.23
CA TYR A 242 -2.95 -12.42 -4.73
C TYR A 242 -4.29 -12.44 -4.01
N ALA A 243 -5.38 -12.65 -4.74
CA ALA A 243 -6.71 -12.61 -4.17
C ALA A 243 -7.62 -13.66 -4.78
N GLN A 244 -8.57 -14.13 -3.97
CA GLN A 244 -9.75 -14.79 -4.50
C GLN A 244 -10.56 -13.82 -5.38
N PRO A 245 -11.45 -14.33 -6.25
CA PRO A 245 -12.32 -13.49 -7.08
C PRO A 245 -13.06 -12.42 -6.24
N HIS A 246 -13.07 -11.18 -6.74
CA HIS A 246 -13.72 -10.03 -6.09
C HIS A 246 -13.17 -9.63 -4.70
N ARG A 247 -12.00 -10.14 -4.30
CA ARG A 247 -11.35 -9.82 -3.01
C ARG A 247 -10.07 -8.98 -3.13
N ARG A 248 -9.86 -8.31 -4.27
CA ARG A 248 -8.73 -7.38 -4.46
C ARG A 248 -8.88 -6.18 -3.52
N CYS A 249 -7.78 -5.73 -2.93
CA CYS A 249 -7.78 -4.54 -2.06
C CYS A 249 -8.14 -3.29 -2.87
N ARG A 250 -9.29 -2.67 -2.57
CA ARG A 250 -9.79 -1.49 -3.30
C ARG A 250 -8.88 -0.30 -3.12
N HIS A 251 -8.25 -0.15 -1.94
CA HIS A 251 -7.29 0.93 -1.70
C HIS A 251 -6.04 0.79 -2.58
N ASN A 252 -5.44 -0.41 -2.65
CA ASN A 252 -4.27 -0.67 -3.49
C ASN A 252 -4.60 -0.51 -4.97
N VAL A 253 -5.75 -1.05 -5.41
CA VAL A 253 -6.20 -0.87 -6.81
C VAL A 253 -6.39 0.60 -7.13
N ASN A 254 -7.00 1.40 -6.25
CA ASN A 254 -7.11 2.85 -6.48
C ASN A 254 -5.74 3.52 -6.65
N TYR A 255 -4.75 3.14 -5.83
CA TYR A 255 -3.38 3.64 -5.96
C TYR A 255 -2.76 3.26 -7.32
N TRP A 256 -2.82 1.97 -7.68
CA TRP A 256 -2.27 1.46 -8.94
C TRP A 256 -2.96 2.00 -10.18
N GLU A 257 -4.26 2.27 -10.11
CA GLU A 257 -4.96 2.94 -11.20
C GLU A 257 -4.67 4.45 -11.26
N PHE A 258 -3.71 4.97 -10.50
CA PHE A 258 -3.40 6.39 -10.43
C PHE A 258 -4.61 7.22 -9.95
N GLY A 259 -5.38 6.70 -9.01
CA GLY A 259 -6.47 7.40 -8.32
C GLY A 259 -6.00 8.39 -7.25
N ASP A 260 -6.95 9.13 -6.68
CA ASP A 260 -6.65 10.11 -5.63
C ASP A 260 -6.83 9.50 -4.25
N TYR A 261 -6.09 10.04 -3.28
CA TYR A 261 -6.24 9.70 -1.88
C TYR A 261 -5.78 10.86 -0.99
N LEU A 262 -6.56 11.14 0.04
CA LEU A 262 -6.15 11.99 1.16
C LEU A 262 -5.26 11.16 2.10
N GLY A 263 -4.23 11.78 2.66
CA GLY A 263 -3.34 11.12 3.60
C GLY A 263 -3.17 11.94 4.87
N ILE A 264 -3.60 11.39 6.00
CA ILE A 264 -3.48 12.04 7.31
C ILE A 264 -2.67 11.17 8.27
N GLY A 265 -2.00 11.81 9.22
CA GLY A 265 -1.10 11.17 10.17
C GLY A 265 0.38 11.43 9.86
N ALA A 266 1.22 11.20 10.86
CA ALA A 266 2.64 11.51 10.80
C ALA A 266 3.33 10.69 9.70
N GLY A 267 3.88 11.37 8.70
CA GLY A 267 4.50 10.75 7.52
C GLY A 267 3.52 10.21 6.47
N ALA A 268 2.21 10.46 6.61
CA ALA A 268 1.24 10.08 5.58
C ALA A 268 1.49 10.84 4.27
N HIS A 269 1.29 10.18 3.15
CA HIS A 269 1.32 10.78 1.81
C HIS A 269 -0.11 10.90 1.27
N GLY A 270 -0.34 11.92 0.44
CA GLY A 270 -1.59 12.11 -0.29
C GLY A 270 -1.33 12.52 -1.74
N LYS A 271 -2.26 12.15 -2.62
CA LYS A 271 -2.30 12.60 -4.02
C LYS A 271 -3.71 13.04 -4.38
N VAL A 272 -3.89 14.29 -4.77
CA VAL A 272 -5.19 14.85 -5.12
C VAL A 272 -5.14 15.53 -6.47
N THR A 273 -6.13 15.26 -7.32
CA THR A 273 -6.31 15.90 -8.60
C THR A 273 -7.32 17.04 -8.46
N ALA A 274 -6.85 18.28 -8.47
CA ALA A 274 -7.68 19.47 -8.49
C ALA A 274 -8.13 19.79 -9.93
N ARG A 275 -9.43 19.97 -10.12
CA ARG A 275 -10.04 20.35 -11.41
C ARG A 275 -10.56 21.78 -11.31
N GLY A 276 -9.98 22.69 -12.10
CA GLY A 276 -10.46 24.07 -12.27
C GLY A 276 -10.96 24.32 -13.69
N ALA A 277 -11.03 25.58 -14.10
CA ALA A 277 -11.41 25.96 -15.47
C ALA A 277 -10.36 25.57 -16.55
N GLY A 278 -9.16 25.15 -16.13
CA GLY A 278 -8.06 24.71 -17.01
C GLY A 278 -7.71 23.23 -16.85
N ALA A 279 -6.51 22.86 -17.34
CA ALA A 279 -5.98 21.50 -17.19
C ALA A 279 -5.89 21.11 -15.69
N PRO A 280 -6.16 19.84 -15.32
CA PRO A 280 -6.13 19.43 -13.93
C PRO A 280 -4.71 19.54 -13.36
N ALA A 281 -4.63 19.98 -12.11
CA ALA A 281 -3.41 20.01 -11.32
C ALA A 281 -3.38 18.80 -10.39
N ILE A 282 -2.28 18.04 -10.43
CA ILE A 282 -2.08 16.87 -9.56
C ILE A 282 -1.13 17.30 -8.47
N HIS A 283 -1.58 17.25 -7.22
CA HIS A 283 -0.81 17.62 -6.05
C HIS A 283 -0.44 16.39 -5.26
N ARG A 284 0.86 16.25 -4.96
CA ARG A 284 1.38 15.31 -3.96
C ARG A 284 1.71 16.08 -2.70
N ARG A 285 1.48 15.47 -1.55
CA ARG A 285 1.90 16.02 -0.26
C ARG A 285 2.29 14.91 0.69
N TRP A 286 3.13 15.24 1.65
CA TRP A 286 3.46 14.35 2.76
C TRP A 286 3.49 15.12 4.07
N LYS A 287 3.08 14.47 5.15
CA LYS A 287 3.08 15.06 6.49
C LYS A 287 4.46 14.93 7.13
N ILE A 288 4.72 15.73 8.16
CA ILE A 288 5.93 15.58 8.97
C ILE A 288 6.01 14.14 9.50
N ARG A 289 7.19 13.52 9.34
CA ARG A 289 7.44 12.12 9.71
C ARG A 289 7.44 11.87 11.22
N SER A 290 7.94 12.82 12.00
CA SER A 290 8.04 12.71 13.46
C SER A 290 6.67 12.83 14.13
N PRO A 291 6.19 11.81 14.88
CA PRO A 291 4.89 11.86 15.55
C PRO A 291 4.76 13.02 16.54
N ARG A 292 5.84 13.33 17.27
CA ARG A 292 5.87 14.45 18.23
C ARG A 292 5.70 15.79 17.52
N ALA A 293 6.44 16.02 16.44
CA ALA A 293 6.34 17.27 15.69
C ALA A 293 5.00 17.38 14.97
N TYR A 294 4.49 16.26 14.43
CA TYR A 294 3.17 16.20 13.82
C TYR A 294 2.06 16.59 14.82
N LEU A 295 2.05 16.02 16.03
CA LEU A 295 1.09 16.36 17.09
C LEU A 295 1.08 17.86 17.43
N GLN A 296 2.23 18.52 17.39
CA GLN A 296 2.35 19.95 17.69
C GLN A 296 1.85 20.86 16.57
N GLN A 297 1.88 20.38 15.32
CA GLN A 297 1.58 21.18 14.13
C GLN A 297 0.29 20.76 13.44
N ALA A 298 -0.38 19.70 13.93
CA ALA A 298 -1.61 19.21 13.33
C ALA A 298 -2.64 20.34 13.20
N GLY A 299 -3.27 20.45 12.03
CA GLY A 299 -4.20 21.52 11.70
C GLY A 299 -3.58 22.84 11.22
N THR A 300 -2.26 23.04 11.34
CA THR A 300 -1.55 24.23 10.83
C THR A 300 -0.88 23.95 9.48
N PRO A 301 -0.46 24.98 8.71
CA PRO A 301 0.34 24.77 7.50
C PRO A 301 1.64 23.98 7.75
N GLN A 302 2.21 24.10 8.94
CA GLN A 302 3.48 23.47 9.32
C GLN A 302 3.37 21.95 9.49
N ARG A 303 2.17 21.35 9.48
CA ARG A 303 1.99 19.88 9.50
C ARG A 303 2.61 19.18 8.28
N LEU A 304 2.81 19.91 7.18
CA LEU A 304 3.33 19.38 5.92
C LEU A 304 4.86 19.23 6.00
N GLY A 305 5.35 18.03 5.71
CA GLY A 305 6.76 17.79 5.43
C GLY A 305 7.16 18.23 4.01
N GLY A 306 6.18 18.41 3.13
CA GLY A 306 6.34 18.96 1.79
C GLY A 306 5.09 18.80 0.94
N THR A 307 5.04 19.55 -0.15
CA THR A 307 3.98 19.50 -1.16
C THR A 307 4.61 19.78 -2.52
N GLU A 308 4.07 19.14 -3.56
CA GLU A 308 4.57 19.26 -4.93
C GLU A 308 3.40 19.20 -5.90
N THR A 309 3.44 20.02 -6.95
CA THR A 309 2.53 19.89 -8.09
C THR A 309 3.25 19.11 -9.19
N VAL A 310 2.70 17.96 -9.59
CA VAL A 310 3.32 17.10 -10.61
C VAL A 310 3.29 17.80 -11.96
N ALA A 311 4.47 18.09 -12.50
CA ALA A 311 4.61 18.76 -13.78
C ALA A 311 4.06 17.87 -14.91
N PRO A 312 3.41 18.44 -15.94
CA PRO A 312 2.88 17.68 -17.08
C PRO A 312 3.86 16.63 -17.64
N VAL A 313 5.13 16.99 -17.77
CA VAL A 313 6.19 16.14 -18.33
C VAL A 313 6.49 14.88 -17.49
N GLN A 314 6.17 14.88 -16.19
CA GLN A 314 6.38 13.73 -15.28
C GLN A 314 5.17 12.78 -15.22
N ARG A 315 3.98 13.25 -15.60
CA ARG A 315 2.72 12.50 -15.43
C ARG A 315 2.66 11.20 -16.22
N PRO A 316 3.20 11.09 -17.46
CA PRO A 316 3.25 9.82 -18.18
C PRO A 316 3.98 8.73 -17.40
N PHE A 317 5.20 9.02 -16.96
CA PHE A 317 6.02 8.12 -16.15
C PHE A 317 5.30 7.71 -14.87
N GLU A 318 4.79 8.68 -14.11
CA GLU A 318 4.10 8.39 -12.85
C GLU A 318 2.83 7.57 -13.05
N PHE A 319 2.07 7.83 -14.11
CA PHE A 319 0.91 7.03 -14.44
C PHE A 319 1.32 5.58 -14.74
N MET A 320 2.34 5.36 -15.57
CA MET A 320 2.79 4.02 -15.95
C MET A 320 3.44 3.26 -14.79
N LEU A 321 4.19 3.96 -13.93
CA LEU A 321 4.78 3.40 -12.71
C LEU A 321 3.73 2.76 -11.80
N ASN A 322 2.50 3.28 -11.83
CA ASN A 322 1.37 2.74 -11.09
C ASN A 322 0.57 1.72 -11.93
N ALA A 323 0.12 2.11 -13.11
CA ALA A 323 -0.84 1.35 -13.90
C ALA A 323 -0.30 0.01 -14.41
N LEU A 324 0.99 -0.05 -14.79
CA LEU A 324 1.61 -1.25 -15.36
C LEU A 324 1.95 -2.32 -14.31
N ARG A 325 1.85 -1.97 -13.02
CA ARG A 325 1.97 -2.92 -11.91
C ARG A 325 0.72 -3.77 -11.70
N LEU A 326 -0.40 -3.41 -12.31
CA LEU A 326 -1.57 -4.29 -12.41
C LEU A 326 -1.32 -5.31 -13.53
N ASN A 327 -1.48 -6.60 -13.24
CA ASN A 327 -1.30 -7.65 -14.25
C ASN A 327 -2.31 -7.55 -15.39
N ALA A 328 -3.53 -7.12 -15.06
CA ALA A 328 -4.53 -6.79 -16.08
C ALA A 328 -4.25 -5.44 -16.75
N GLY A 329 -3.41 -4.58 -16.18
CA GLY A 329 -3.26 -3.20 -16.61
C GLY A 329 -4.55 -2.39 -16.44
N VAL A 330 -4.66 -1.30 -17.21
CA VAL A 330 -5.79 -0.37 -17.16
C VAL A 330 -6.32 -0.07 -18.57
N PRO A 331 -7.58 0.42 -18.71
CA PRO A 331 -8.05 0.94 -19.99
C PRO A 331 -7.19 2.12 -20.45
N LEU A 332 -6.82 2.18 -21.73
CA LEU A 332 -6.04 3.30 -22.31
C LEU A 332 -6.78 4.64 -22.08
N ALA A 333 -8.10 4.64 -22.22
CA ALA A 333 -8.96 5.79 -21.99
C ALA A 333 -8.89 6.35 -20.55
N SER A 334 -8.32 5.62 -19.59
CA SER A 334 -8.12 6.10 -18.22
C SER A 334 -6.94 7.08 -18.08
N PHE A 335 -6.02 7.11 -19.06
CA PHE A 335 -4.84 7.98 -19.04
C PHE A 335 -5.23 9.46 -18.95
N SER A 336 -5.92 9.97 -19.96
CA SER A 336 -6.27 11.39 -20.05
C SER A 336 -7.06 11.95 -18.87
N PRO A 337 -8.13 11.29 -18.35
CA PRO A 337 -8.82 11.81 -17.19
C PRO A 337 -7.94 11.80 -15.94
N ARG A 338 -6.96 10.90 -15.80
CA ARG A 338 -6.13 10.78 -14.60
C ARG A 338 -4.84 11.60 -14.65
N THR A 339 -4.36 11.97 -15.84
CA THR A 339 -3.16 12.79 -16.02
C THR A 339 -3.46 14.22 -16.47
N GLY A 340 -4.62 14.45 -17.08
CA GLY A 340 -4.95 15.71 -17.75
C GLY A 340 -4.23 15.90 -19.09
N LEU A 341 -3.57 14.87 -19.61
CA LEU A 341 -2.82 14.92 -20.85
C LEU A 341 -3.57 14.16 -21.97
N PRO A 342 -3.45 14.60 -23.21
CA PRO A 342 -4.04 13.89 -24.33
C PRO A 342 -3.15 12.66 -24.68
N LEU A 343 -3.70 11.65 -25.36
CA LEU A 343 -3.01 10.36 -25.59
C LEU A 343 -1.75 10.51 -26.45
N GLU A 344 -1.66 11.57 -27.26
CA GLU A 344 -0.51 11.94 -28.07
C GLU A 344 0.76 12.09 -27.21
N ALA A 345 0.61 12.50 -25.94
CA ALA A 345 1.72 12.62 -25.00
C ALA A 345 2.46 11.29 -24.73
N ILE A 346 1.82 10.14 -25.00
CA ILE A 346 2.39 8.81 -24.80
C ILE A 346 2.47 7.97 -26.08
N GLN A 347 2.09 8.52 -27.24
CA GLN A 347 1.98 7.73 -28.47
C GLN A 347 3.32 7.16 -28.95
N ALA A 348 4.40 7.93 -28.85
CA ALA A 348 5.73 7.47 -29.22
C ALA A 348 6.24 6.31 -28.34
N PRO A 349 6.29 6.44 -27.00
CA PRO A 349 6.72 5.34 -26.13
C PRO A 349 5.76 4.14 -26.17
N LEU A 350 4.45 4.36 -26.34
CA LEU A 350 3.48 3.27 -26.51
C LEU A 350 3.77 2.41 -27.74
N ARG A 351 4.07 3.04 -28.89
CA ARG A 351 4.46 2.31 -30.11
C ARG A 351 5.75 1.53 -29.91
N LEU A 352 6.75 2.12 -29.26
CA LEU A 352 8.03 1.45 -28.97
C LEU A 352 7.82 0.22 -28.07
N ALA A 353 7.08 0.38 -26.98
CA ALA A 353 6.82 -0.71 -26.05
C ALA A 353 6.01 -1.86 -26.68
N ARG A 354 5.04 -1.56 -27.56
CA ARG A 354 4.33 -2.59 -28.34
C ARG A 354 5.23 -3.28 -29.36
N ALA A 355 6.07 -2.53 -30.08
CA ALA A 355 7.03 -3.09 -31.03
C ALA A 355 8.04 -4.04 -30.36
N ASN A 356 8.43 -3.75 -29.12
CA ASN A 356 9.28 -4.62 -28.29
C ASN A 356 8.54 -5.82 -27.67
N GLY A 357 7.23 -5.96 -27.92
CA GLY A 357 6.41 -7.03 -27.33
C GLY A 357 6.18 -6.89 -25.82
N TRP A 358 6.45 -5.71 -25.25
CA TRP A 358 6.30 -5.46 -23.82
C TRP A 358 4.86 -5.15 -23.41
N LEU A 359 4.09 -4.51 -24.29
CA LEU A 359 2.67 -4.25 -24.09
C LEU A 359 1.83 -5.08 -25.05
N VAL A 360 0.62 -5.43 -24.63
CA VAL A 360 -0.35 -6.12 -25.49
C VAL A 360 -0.70 -5.24 -26.70
N ASP A 361 -0.92 -5.87 -27.85
CA ASP A 361 -1.37 -5.20 -29.07
C ASP A 361 -2.91 -5.05 -29.07
N ASP A 362 -3.42 -4.41 -28.02
CA ASP A 362 -4.83 -4.05 -27.87
C ASP A 362 -4.92 -2.52 -27.83
N PRO A 363 -5.65 -1.87 -28.76
CA PRO A 363 -5.74 -0.42 -28.84
C PRO A 363 -6.37 0.22 -27.60
N ASP A 364 -7.18 -0.52 -26.83
CA ASP A 364 -7.95 -0.01 -25.70
C ASP A 364 -7.30 -0.32 -24.34
N ARG A 365 -6.14 -0.98 -24.32
CA ARG A 365 -5.47 -1.43 -23.09
C ARG A 365 -4.05 -0.89 -22.95
N LEU A 366 -3.72 -0.51 -21.72
CA LEU A 366 -2.36 -0.33 -21.21
C LEU A 366 -2.06 -1.50 -20.28
N GLN A 367 -1.54 -2.57 -20.84
CA GLN A 367 -1.27 -3.81 -20.14
C GLN A 367 0.02 -4.43 -20.67
N THR A 368 0.87 -4.88 -19.76
CA THR A 368 2.09 -5.60 -20.07
C THR A 368 1.81 -7.04 -20.49
N THR A 369 2.61 -7.55 -21.42
CA THR A 369 2.69 -8.98 -21.70
C THR A 369 3.46 -9.70 -20.59
N ALA A 370 3.51 -11.03 -20.62
CA ALA A 370 4.39 -11.79 -19.73
C ALA A 370 5.87 -11.40 -19.89
N LEU A 371 6.30 -10.96 -21.08
CA LEU A 371 7.64 -10.42 -21.31
C LEU A 371 7.78 -9.04 -20.67
N GLY A 372 6.81 -8.15 -20.88
CA GLY A 372 6.83 -6.81 -20.30
C GLY A 372 6.83 -6.82 -18.77
N GLN A 373 6.17 -7.78 -18.12
CA GLN A 373 6.23 -7.94 -16.67
C GLN A 373 7.63 -8.32 -16.16
N ARG A 374 8.40 -9.13 -16.91
CA ARG A 374 9.78 -9.48 -16.54
C ARG A 374 10.73 -8.28 -16.66
N PHE A 375 10.45 -7.38 -17.61
CA PHE A 375 11.22 -6.16 -17.88
C PHE A 375 10.47 -4.90 -17.44
N LEU A 376 9.66 -5.00 -16.38
CA LEU A 376 8.69 -3.96 -16.03
C LEU A 376 9.35 -2.58 -15.81
N ASN A 377 10.55 -2.55 -15.24
CA ASN A 377 11.30 -1.30 -15.07
C ASN A 377 11.63 -0.66 -16.43
N ASP A 378 12.14 -1.42 -17.40
CA ASP A 378 12.43 -0.93 -18.76
C ASP A 378 11.16 -0.42 -19.46
N VAL A 379 10.03 -1.12 -19.29
CA VAL A 379 8.75 -0.69 -19.84
C VAL A 379 8.32 0.66 -19.27
N ILE A 380 8.46 0.85 -17.96
CA ILE A 380 8.09 2.09 -17.27
C ILE A 380 9.06 3.22 -17.65
N GLU A 381 10.36 2.95 -17.70
CA GLU A 381 11.41 3.91 -18.08
C GLU A 381 11.24 4.44 -19.49
N ALA A 382 10.65 3.67 -20.41
CA ALA A 382 10.30 4.16 -21.75
C ALA A 382 9.36 5.38 -21.73
N PHE A 383 8.60 5.59 -20.65
CA PHE A 383 7.72 6.76 -20.46
C PHE A 383 8.34 7.86 -19.60
N MET A 384 9.60 7.71 -19.18
CA MET A 384 10.33 8.72 -18.45
C MET A 384 10.57 9.95 -19.35
N PRO A 385 10.43 11.17 -18.83
CA PRO A 385 10.83 12.35 -19.59
C PRO A 385 12.32 12.26 -19.96
N PRO A 386 12.72 12.75 -21.14
CA PRO A 386 14.13 12.81 -21.51
C PRO A 386 14.89 13.60 -20.46
N SER A 387 16.02 13.05 -19.99
CA SER A 387 16.90 13.77 -19.07
C SER A 387 17.29 15.11 -19.69
N PRO A 388 17.26 16.23 -18.95
CA PRO A 388 17.77 17.48 -19.48
C PRO A 388 19.21 17.24 -19.91
N ALA A 389 19.48 17.38 -21.21
CA ALA A 389 20.81 17.23 -21.76
C ALA A 389 21.77 18.06 -20.90
N GLN A 390 22.75 17.41 -20.26
CA GLN A 390 23.86 18.10 -19.64
C GLN A 390 24.45 18.99 -20.74
N HIS A 391 24.15 20.28 -20.69
CA HIS A 391 24.79 21.24 -21.56
C HIS A 391 26.26 21.19 -21.15
N GLY A 392 27.07 20.59 -22.02
CA GLY A 392 28.50 20.50 -21.83
C GLY A 392 29.03 21.89 -21.53
N HIS A 393 29.61 22.06 -20.35
CA HIS A 393 30.59 23.10 -20.15
C HIS A 393 31.79 22.71 -21.02
N ALA A 394 31.91 23.40 -22.15
CA ALA A 394 33.14 23.50 -22.92
C ALA A 394 34.23 24.18 -22.08
#